data_AF-A0A934Y8L9-F1
#
_entry.id   AF-A0A934Y8L9-F1
#
_cell.length_a   1.000
_cell.length_b   1.000
_cell.length_c   1.000
_cell.angle_alpha   90.00
_cell.angle_beta   90.00
_cell.angle_gamma   90.00
#
_symmetry.space_group_name_H-M   'P 1'
#
loop_
_entity.id
_entity.type
_entity.pdbx_description
1 polymer ?
#
loop_
_entity_poly.entity_id
_entity_poly.type
_entity_poly.pdbx_seq_one_letter_code
_entity_poly.pdbx_strand_id
1 'polypeptide(L)'
;MKSNQTIFSKDSMLLGIIMGALVPIIAYALLLSLKDALISGGILPQIWETFPSTIRTIGVLAICGNLIVIQFFNSRRFTNAMRGLVFPTFAFILLWFVIYGKEIMVNF
;
A
#
# COMPACT_ATOMS: atom_id res chain seq x y z
N MET A 1 35.19 20.48 -4.10
CA MET A 1 35.40 19.09 -4.57
C MET A 1 34.26 18.22 -4.07
N LYS A 2 33.52 17.64 -5.02
CA LYS A 2 32.46 16.61 -4.97
C LYS A 2 31.56 16.49 -3.72
N SER A 3 30.35 17.02 -3.92
CA SER A 3 29.07 16.53 -3.40
C SER A 3 29.05 15.00 -3.25
N ASN A 4 29.19 14.52 -2.01
CA ASN A 4 28.86 13.17 -1.61
C ASN A 4 27.49 13.22 -0.91
N GLN A 5 26.46 13.59 -1.68
CA GLN A 5 25.06 13.44 -1.29
C GLN A 5 24.79 11.93 -1.31
N THR A 6 25.10 11.26 -0.21
CA THR A 6 24.71 9.88 0.01
C THR A 6 23.19 9.80 -0.13
N ILE A 7 22.74 9.04 -1.12
CA ILE A 7 21.33 8.74 -1.42
C ILE A 7 20.58 8.19 -0.16
N PHE A 8 21.34 7.77 0.86
CA PHE A 8 20.93 7.26 2.17
C PHE A 8 21.16 8.25 3.35
N SER A 9 20.91 9.53 3.18
CA SER A 9 20.68 10.39 4.36
C SER A 9 19.42 9.88 5.10
N LYS A 10 19.52 9.72 6.43
CA LYS A 10 18.51 9.09 7.32
C LYS A 10 17.07 9.62 7.15
N ASP A 11 16.92 10.82 6.61
CA ASP A 11 15.65 11.48 6.30
C ASP A 11 15.67 12.00 4.86
N SER A 12 15.69 11.09 3.88
CA SER A 12 15.59 11.45 2.47
C SER A 12 14.16 11.27 1.98
N MET A 13 13.70 12.23 1.17
CA MET A 13 12.40 12.14 0.51
C MET A 13 12.30 10.89 -0.38
N LEU A 14 13.42 10.46 -0.97
CA LEU A 14 13.52 9.25 -1.78
C LEU A 14 13.21 7.98 -0.97
N LEU A 15 13.70 7.89 0.27
CA LEU A 15 13.40 6.78 1.17
C LEU A 15 11.89 6.70 1.47
N GLY A 16 11.25 7.86 1.62
CA GLY A 16 9.80 7.98 1.72
C GLY A 16 9.05 7.42 0.52
N ILE A 17 9.48 7.78 -0.69
CA ILE A 17 8.87 7.32 -1.95
C ILE A 17 9.02 5.80 -2.09
N ILE A 18 10.22 5.27 -1.86
CA ILE A 18 10.50 3.84 -1.97
C ILE A 18 9.64 3.06 -0.98
N MET A 19 9.66 3.43 0.30
CA MET A 19 8.90 2.73 1.34
C MET A 19 7.39 2.87 1.13
N GLY A 20 6.91 4.05 0.74
CA GLY A 20 5.50 4.29 0.43
C GLY A 20 5.00 3.54 -0.82
N ALA A 21 5.89 3.08 -1.69
CA ALA A 21 5.55 2.24 -2.83
C ALA A 21 5.70 0.74 -2.56
N LEU A 22 6.76 0.37 -1.84
CA LEU A 22 7.10 -1.02 -1.57
C LEU A 22 6.14 -1.65 -0.54
N VAL A 23 5.73 -0.89 0.47
CA VAL A 23 4.86 -1.41 1.53
C VAL A 23 3.46 -1.79 1.04
N PRO A 24 2.74 -0.99 0.24
CA PRO A 24 1.44 -1.39 -0.28
C PRO A 24 1.52 -2.62 -1.17
N ILE A 25 2.59 -2.76 -1.98
CA ILE A 25 2.80 -3.92 -2.84
C ILE A 25 2.96 -5.19 -1.99
N ILE A 26 3.82 -5.12 -0.97
CA ILE A 26 4.05 -6.25 -0.06
C ILE A 26 2.78 -6.55 0.74
N ALA A 27 2.11 -5.53 1.27
CA ALA A 27 0.88 -5.69 2.03
C ALA A 27 -0.21 -6.35 1.18
N TYR A 28 -0.35 -5.96 -0.09
CA TYR A 28 -1.29 -6.57 -1.02
C TYR A 28 -0.99 -8.06 -1.24
N ALA A 29 0.27 -8.41 -1.51
CA ALA A 29 0.68 -9.79 -1.69
C ALA A 29 0.45 -10.62 -0.41
N LEU A 30 0.77 -10.08 0.76
CA LEU A 30 0.53 -10.75 2.05
C LEU A 30 -0.96 -10.96 2.33
N LEU A 31 -1.81 -9.97 2.07
CA LEU A 31 -3.25 -10.08 2.26
C LEU A 31 -3.87 -11.11 1.32
N LEU A 32 -3.40 -11.18 0.07
CA LEU A 32 -3.87 -12.18 -0.89
C LEU A 32 -3.46 -13.60 -0.45
N SER A 33 -2.19 -13.80 -0.08
CA SER A 33 -1.71 -15.08 0.44
C SER A 33 -2.43 -15.48 1.72
N LEU A 34 -2.74 -14.52 2.60
CA LEU A 34 -3.51 -14.76 3.81
C LEU A 34 -4.93 -15.20 3.48
N LYS A 35 -5.60 -14.54 2.52
CA LYS A 35 -6.92 -14.94 2.03
C LYS A 35 -6.90 -16.38 1.51
N ASP A 36 -5.94 -16.71 0.65
CA ASP A 36 -5.84 -18.05 0.07
C ASP A 36 -5.56 -19.12 1.14
N ALA A 37 -4.71 -18.81 2.13
CA ALA A 37 -4.47 -19.68 3.28
C ALA A 37 -5.74 -19.89 4.14
N LEU A 38 -6.54 -18.84 4.36
CA LEU A 38 -7.80 -18.91 5.11
C LEU A 38 -8.87 -19.73 4.37
N ILE A 39 -8.91 -19.65 3.04
CA ILE A 39 -9.82 -20.44 2.20
C ILE A 39 -9.39 -21.90 2.19
N SER A 40 -8.10 -22.16 1.98
CA SER A 40 -7.52 -23.51 2.05
C SER A 40 -7.72 -24.15 3.43
N GLY A 41 -7.67 -23.36 4.50
CA GLY A 41 -7.89 -23.84 5.87
C GLY A 41 -9.36 -24.04 6.24
N GLY A 42 -10.31 -23.77 5.34
CA GLY A 42 -11.74 -23.91 5.59
C GLY A 42 -12.33 -22.85 6.53
N ILE A 43 -11.56 -21.81 6.88
CA ILE A 43 -12.03 -20.71 7.73
C ILE A 43 -12.93 -19.77 6.92
N LEU A 44 -12.54 -19.49 5.67
CA LEU A 44 -13.35 -18.70 4.74
C LEU A 44 -14.05 -19.60 3.71
N PRO A 45 -15.32 -19.33 3.38
CA PRO A 45 -16.02 -20.03 2.30
C PRO A 45 -15.34 -19.82 0.94
N GLN A 46 -15.30 -20.85 0.09
CA GLN A 46 -14.71 -20.79 -1.26
C GLN A 46 -15.31 -19.71 -2.17
N ILE A 47 -16.57 -19.31 -1.93
CA ILE A 47 -17.21 -18.18 -2.64
C ILE A 47 -16.42 -16.86 -2.51
N TRP A 48 -15.58 -16.72 -1.47
CA TRP A 48 -14.69 -15.57 -1.28
C TRP A 48 -13.55 -15.49 -2.31
N GLU A 49 -13.26 -16.55 -3.05
CA GLU A 49 -12.36 -16.47 -4.20
C GLU A 49 -12.97 -15.66 -5.35
N THR A 50 -14.26 -15.84 -5.61
CA THR A 50 -14.91 -15.31 -6.81
C THR A 50 -15.49 -13.90 -6.61
N PHE A 51 -15.62 -13.44 -5.36
CA PHE A 51 -16.22 -12.13 -5.08
C PHE A 51 -15.32 -10.98 -5.54
N PRO A 52 -15.77 -10.15 -6.51
CA PRO A 52 -15.03 -8.96 -6.95
C PRO A 52 -14.89 -7.92 -5.83
N SER A 53 -15.76 -7.96 -4.82
CA SER A 53 -15.65 -7.09 -3.64
C SER A 53 -14.42 -7.39 -2.79
N THR A 54 -13.96 -8.65 -2.76
CA THR A 54 -12.81 -9.07 -1.93
C THR A 54 -11.51 -8.47 -2.45
N ILE A 55 -11.29 -8.46 -3.77
CA ILE A 55 -10.06 -7.89 -4.34
C ILE A 55 -10.01 -6.36 -4.17
N ARG A 56 -11.17 -5.72 -4.22
CA ARG A 56 -11.35 -4.28 -3.99
C ARG A 56 -10.99 -3.89 -2.57
N THR A 57 -11.52 -4.61 -1.57
CA THR A 57 -11.24 -4.35 -0.15
C THR A 57 -9.78 -4.65 0.21
N ILE A 58 -9.20 -5.75 -0.31
CA ILE A 58 -7.78 -6.06 -0.14
C ILE A 58 -6.91 -4.93 -0.71
N GLY A 59 -7.26 -4.38 -1.87
CA GLY A 59 -6.56 -3.24 -2.47
C GLY A 59 -6.54 -2.01 -1.56
N VAL A 60 -7.68 -1.63 -0.99
CA VAL A 60 -7.76 -0.49 -0.05
C VAL A 60 -6.98 -0.78 1.23
N LEU A 61 -7.12 -1.98 1.80
CA LEU A 61 -6.39 -2.39 3.00
C LEU A 61 -4.87 -2.36 2.79
N ALA A 62 -4.39 -2.79 1.62
CA ALA A 62 -2.99 -2.73 1.27
C ALA A 62 -2.46 -1.30 1.18
N ILE A 63 -3.23 -0.38 0.57
CA ILE A 63 -2.90 1.05 0.52
C ILE A 63 -2.86 1.65 1.94
N CYS A 64 -3.83 1.29 2.79
CA CYS A 64 -3.84 1.68 4.20
C CYS A 64 -2.63 1.13 4.98
N GLY A 65 -1.95 0.09 4.49
CA GLY A 65 -0.68 -0.40 5.04
C GLY A 65 0.40 0.68 5.13
N ASN A 66 0.34 1.74 4.32
CA ASN A 66 1.23 2.90 4.43
C ASN A 66 1.11 3.64 5.78
N LEU A 67 -0.01 3.51 6.50
CA LEU A 67 -0.15 4.04 7.86
C LEU A 67 0.91 3.48 8.82
N ILE A 68 1.32 2.23 8.63
CA ILE A 68 2.37 1.58 9.45
C ILE A 68 3.70 2.31 9.25
N VAL A 69 4.03 2.65 8.00
CA VAL A 69 5.25 3.37 7.66
C VAL A 69 5.20 4.82 8.14
N ILE A 70 4.04 5.47 8.03
CA ILE A 70 3.80 6.81 8.56
C ILE A 70 4.08 6.83 10.06
N GLN A 71 3.53 5.86 10.81
CA GLN A 71 3.75 5.76 12.25
C GLN A 71 5.23 5.53 12.58
N PHE A 72 5.91 4.68 11.82
CA PHE A 72 7.35 4.43 11.97
C PHE A 72 8.21 5.67 11.70
N PHE A 73 7.94 6.42 10.62
CA PHE A 73 8.67 7.65 10.29
C PHE A 73 8.36 8.79 11.26
N ASN A 74 7.11 8.88 11.74
CA ASN A 74 6.69 9.86 12.74
C ASN A 74 7.44 9.67 14.05
N SER A 75 7.57 8.41 14.51
CA SER A 75 8.36 8.07 15.72
C SER A 75 9.82 8.50 15.63
N ARG A 76 10.42 8.47 14.43
CA ARG A 76 11.81 8.86 14.19
C ARG A 76 11.99 10.33 13.72
N ARG A 77 10.91 11.11 13.67
CA ARG A 77 10.89 12.51 13.17
C ARG A 77 11.43 12.67 11.75
N PHE A 78 11.25 11.67 10.88
CA PHE A 78 11.68 11.71 9.48
C PHE A 78 10.68 12.46 8.60
N THR A 79 10.69 13.78 8.72
CA THR A 79 9.68 14.67 8.13
C THR A 79 9.77 14.69 6.59
N ASN A 80 10.97 14.60 6.02
CA ASN A 80 11.15 14.58 4.57
C ASN A 80 10.73 13.22 3.97
N ALA A 81 11.03 12.11 4.66
CA ALA A 81 10.56 10.79 4.27
C ALA A 81 9.01 10.69 4.35
N MET A 82 8.38 11.27 5.37
CA MET A 82 6.92 11.34 5.45
C MET A 82 6.30 12.07 4.26
N ARG A 83 6.87 13.20 3.83
CA ARG A 83 6.42 13.93 2.62
C ARG A 83 6.60 13.09 1.36
N GLY A 84 7.73 12.38 1.24
CA GLY A 84 8.00 11.48 0.13
C GLY A 84 6.98 10.35 0.01
N LEU A 85 6.48 9.83 1.14
CA LEU A 85 5.51 8.74 1.18
C LEU A 85 4.09 9.14 0.72
N VAL A 86 3.74 10.42 0.79
CA VAL A 86 2.42 10.90 0.33
C VAL A 86 2.25 10.69 -1.17
N PHE A 87 3.30 10.94 -1.97
CA PHE A 87 3.26 10.80 -3.43
C PHE A 87 2.87 9.39 -3.92
N PRO A 88 3.56 8.31 -3.52
CA PRO A 88 3.17 6.96 -3.94
C PRO A 88 1.80 6.57 -3.39
N THR A 89 1.46 6.96 -2.15
CA THR A 89 0.13 6.67 -1.57
C THR A 89 -0.98 7.27 -2.43
N PHE A 90 -0.85 8.54 -2.82
CA PHE A 90 -1.81 9.19 -3.72
C PHE A 90 -1.87 8.53 -5.09
N ALA A 91 -0.73 8.14 -5.66
CA ALA A 91 -0.68 7.43 -6.93
C ALA A 91 -1.43 6.09 -6.87
N PHE A 92 -1.26 5.31 -5.79
CA PHE A 92 -2.01 4.06 -5.60
C PHE A 92 -3.51 4.29 -5.41
N ILE A 93 -3.91 5.33 -4.66
CA ILE A 93 -5.33 5.67 -4.50
C ILE A 93 -5.96 6.03 -5.86
N LEU A 94 -5.28 6.86 -6.65
CA LEU A 94 -5.74 7.23 -7.99
C LEU A 94 -5.82 6.01 -8.91
N LEU A 95 -4.80 5.15 -8.90
CA LEU A 95 -4.78 3.93 -9.69
C LEU A 95 -5.93 2.99 -9.29
N TRP A 96 -6.15 2.80 -7.99
CA TRP A 96 -7.27 2.00 -7.48
C TRP A 96 -8.61 2.60 -7.92
N PHE A 97 -8.76 3.92 -7.84
CA PHE A 97 -9.98 4.61 -8.25
C PHE A 97 -10.23 4.50 -9.77
N VAL A 98 -9.20 4.53 -10.61
CA VAL A 98 -9.36 4.37 -12.06
C VAL A 98 -9.77 2.94 -12.42
N ILE A 99 -9.21 1.95 -11.74
CA ILE A 99 -9.52 0.52 -11.99
C ILE A 99 -10.92 0.17 -11.49
N TYR A 100 -11.23 0.49 -10.23
CA TYR A 100 -12.45 0.03 -9.57
C TYR A 100 -13.55 1.08 -9.48
N GLY A 101 -13.24 2.37 -9.63
CA GLY A 101 -14.23 3.45 -9.52
C GLY A 101 -15.30 3.39 -10.61
N LYS A 102 -14.96 2.88 -11.81
CA LYS A 102 -15.94 2.64 -12.88
C LYS A 102 -16.92 1.52 -12.51
N GLU A 103 -16.42 0.42 -11.95
CA GLU A 103 -17.29 -0.69 -11.50
C GLU A 103 -18.21 -0.27 -10.35
N ILE A 104 -17.75 0.63 -9.48
CA ILE A 104 -18.53 1.15 -8.35
C ILE A 104 -19.63 2.12 -8.83
N MET A 105 -19.32 3.02 -9.78
CA MET A 105 -20.30 3.99 -10.28
C MET A 105 -21.36 3.39 -11.21
N VAL A 106 -21.07 2.29 -11.90
CA VAL A 106 -22.02 1.65 -12.84
C VAL A 106 -22.97 0.67 -12.14
N ASN A 107 -22.59 0.11 -10.99
CA ASN A 107 -23.39 -0.86 -10.23
C ASN A 107 -24.07 -0.26 -8.98
N PHE A 108 -24.38 1.04 -9.01
CA PHE A 108 -25.13 1.75 -7.97
C PHE A 108 -26.59 1.91 -8.38
#